data_AF-F9PE41-F1
#
_entry.id   AF-F9PE41-F1
#
_cell.length_a   1.000
_cell.length_b   1.000
_cell.length_c   1.000
_cell.angle_alpha   90.00
_cell.angle_beta   90.00
_cell.angle_gamma   90.00
#
_symmetry.space_group_name_H-M   'P 1'
#
loop_
_entity.id
_entity.type
_entity.pdbx_description
1 polymer ?
#
loop_
_entity_poly.entity_id
_entity_poly.type
_entity_poly.pdbx_seq_one_letter_code
_entity_poly.pdbx_strand_id
1 'polypeptide(L)' 'MAKEKIAHYLEVEKGHAILGLTQVSYFDDGTAFEYVKSQYVGERFEFYLENN' A
#
# COMPACT_ATOMS: atom_id res chain seq x y z
N MET A 1 6.17 7.51 -7.15
CA MET A 1 7.05 6.79 -8.08
C MET A 1 7.91 5.79 -7.31
N ALA A 2 8.08 4.59 -7.85
CA ALA A 2 8.87 3.52 -7.21
C ALA A 2 10.32 3.94 -6.95
N LYS A 3 10.80 3.82 -5.69
CA LYS A 3 12.23 3.86 -5.37
C LYS A 3 12.90 2.57 -5.89
N GLU A 4 14.19 2.62 -6.22
CA GLU A 4 14.91 1.55 -6.91
C GLU A 4 14.78 0.16 -6.27
N LYS A 5 14.82 0.09 -4.93
CA LYS A 5 14.61 -1.17 -4.18
C LYS A 5 13.19 -1.72 -4.30
N ILE A 6 12.19 -0.85 -4.32
CA ILE A 6 10.77 -1.22 -4.43
C ILE A 6 10.46 -1.67 -5.86
N ALA A 7 11.01 -0.97 -6.86
CA ALA A 7 10.87 -1.32 -8.26
C ALA A 7 11.41 -2.74 -8.53
N HIS A 8 12.53 -3.10 -7.91
CA HIS A 8 13.09 -4.46 -7.97
C HIS A 8 12.18 -5.51 -7.32
N TYR A 9 11.68 -5.28 -6.10
CA TYR A 9 10.82 -6.25 -5.42
C TYR A 9 9.45 -6.43 -6.07
N LEU A 10 8.93 -5.40 -6.75
CA LEU A 10 7.64 -5.45 -7.45
C LEU A 10 7.77 -5.82 -8.93
N GLU A 11 9.00 -6.06 -9.41
CA GLU A 11 9.31 -6.38 -10.80
C GLU A 11 8.68 -5.37 -11.79
N VAL A 12 8.93 -4.08 -11.53
CA VAL A 12 8.47 -2.96 -12.36
C VAL A 12 9.62 -2.01 -12.68
N GLU A 13 9.52 -1.27 -13.78
CA GLU A 13 10.54 -0.27 -14.13
C GLU A 13 10.55 0.90 -13.15
N LYS A 14 11.73 1.49 -12.95
CA LYS A 14 11.91 2.70 -12.14
C LYS A 14 11.04 3.83 -12.70
N GLY A 15 10.27 4.46 -11.82
CA GLY A 15 9.34 5.54 -12.21
C GLY A 15 7.89 5.11 -12.35
N HIS A 16 7.58 3.80 -12.30
CA HIS A 16 6.19 3.34 -12.32
C HIS A 16 5.34 3.95 -11.19
N ALA A 17 4.07 4.16 -11.50
CA ALA A 17 3.07 4.60 -10.55
C ALA A 17 2.83 3.50 -9.51
N ILE A 18 2.99 3.88 -8.25
CA ILE A 18 2.76 3.00 -7.11
C ILE A 18 1.71 3.68 -6.23
N LEU A 19 0.72 2.90 -5.83
CA LEU A 19 -0.23 3.29 -4.80
C LEU A 19 0.33 2.89 -3.45
N GLY A 20 0.56 3.88 -2.59
CA GLY A 20 0.94 3.66 -1.20
C GLY A 20 -0.29 3.73 -0.30
N LEU A 21 -0.53 2.70 0.50
CA LEU A 21 -1.56 2.68 1.51
C LEU A 21 -0.91 2.65 2.89
N THR A 22 -1.36 3.55 3.77
CA THR A 22 -0.99 3.51 5.19
C THR A 22 -2.24 3.20 5.98
N GLN A 23 -2.19 2.13 6.76
CA GLN A 23 -3.29 1.72 7.63
C GLN A 23 -2.80 1.66 9.07
N VAL A 24 -3.64 2.17 9.98
CA VAL A 24 -3.45 2.02 11.42
C VAL A 24 -4.67 1.26 11.94
N SER A 25 -4.43 0.13 12.59
CA SER A 25 -5.49 -0.69 13.19
C SER A 25 -5.55 -0.43 14.69
N TYR A 26 -6.76 -0.34 15.21
CA TYR A 26 -7.05 -0.02 16.61
C TYR A 26 -7.89 -1.13 17.23
N PHE A 27 -7.69 -1.40 18.52
CA PHE A 27 -8.64 -2.19 19.30
C PHE A 27 -9.92 -1.37 19.55
N ASP A 28 -10.98 -2.04 20.03
CA ASP A 28 -12.26 -1.40 20.34
C ASP A 28 -12.13 -0.30 21.42
N ASP A 29 -11.08 -0.35 22.24
CA ASP A 29 -10.76 0.66 23.25
C ASP A 29 -9.99 1.87 22.69
N GLY A 30 -9.72 1.90 21.39
CA GLY A 30 -8.98 2.97 20.71
C GLY A 30 -7.46 2.86 20.81
N THR A 31 -6.92 1.80 21.40
CA THR A 31 -5.47 1.56 21.44
C THR A 31 -4.97 1.10 20.07
N ALA A 32 -4.00 1.82 19.50
CA ALA A 32 -3.35 1.43 18.25
C ALA A 32 -2.48 0.19 18.47
N PHE A 33 -2.62 -0.83 17.61
CA PHE A 33 -1.82 -2.06 17.73
C PHE A 33 -1.06 -2.43 16.46
N GLU A 34 -1.41 -1.85 15.31
CA GLU A 34 -0.76 -2.17 14.04
C GLU A 34 -0.56 -0.93 13.18
N TYR A 35 0.60 -0.86 12.53
CA TYR A 35 0.97 0.18 11.58
C TYR A 35 1.55 -0.45 10.31
N VAL A 36 0.76 -0.45 9.23
CA VAL A 36 1.12 -1.12 7.98
C VAL A 36 1.31 -0.09 6.86
N LYS A 37 2.41 -0.26 6.12
CA LYS A 37 2.71 0.47 4.89
C LYS A 37 2.75 -0.51 3.73
N SER A 38 1.72 -0.47 2.90
CA SER A 38 1.62 -1.32 1.71
C SER A 38 1.89 -0.51 0.44
N GLN A 39 2.48 -1.16 -0.57
CA GLN A 39 2.79 -0.56 -1.85
C GLN A 39 2.32 -1.49 -2.97
N TYR A 40 1.43 -0.98 -3.81
CA TYR A 40 0.82 -1.73 -4.91
C TYR A 40 1.20 -1.09 -6.25
N VAL A 41 1.43 -1.93 -7.26
CA VAL A 41 1.61 -1.47 -8.64
C VAL A 41 0.25 -1.08 -9.19
N GLY A 42 0.06 0.20 -9.52
CA GLY A 42 -1.26 0.74 -9.87
C GLY A 42 -1.89 0.10 -11.10
N GLU A 43 -1.08 -0.41 -12.04
CA GLU A 43 -1.56 -1.06 -13.26
C GLU A 43 -2.06 -2.50 -13.04
N ARG A 44 -1.70 -3.13 -11.90
CA ARG A 44 -2.02 -4.54 -11.60
C ARG A 44 -3.03 -4.71 -10.47
N PHE A 45 -3.60 -3.61 -9.95
CA PHE A 45 -4.43 -3.66 -8.76
C PHE A 45 -5.63 -2.71 -8.87
N GLU A 46 -6.83 -3.26 -8.69
CA GLU A 46 -8.06 -2.49 -8.49
C GLU A 46 -8.51 -2.63 -7.04
N PHE A 47 -8.66 -1.50 -6.34
CA PHE A 47 -9.26 -1.49 -5.01
C PHE A 47 -10.78 -1.39 -5.15
N TYR A 48 -11.49 -2.36 -4.58
CA TYR A 48 -12.92 -2.27 -4.36
C TYR A 48 -13.14 -1.66 -2.98
N LEU A 49 -13.61 -0.41 -2.94
CA LEU A 49 -14.13 0.18 -1.72
C LEU A 49 -15.52 -0.41 -1.50
N GLU A 50 -15.64 -1.36 -0.58
CA GLU A 50 -16.94 -1.71 -0.02
C GLU A 50 -17.45 -0.51 0.78
N ASN A 51 -18.29 0.31 0.14
CA ASN A 51 -19.10 1.30 0.86
C ASN A 51 -20.21 0.56 1.61
N ASN A 52 -20.09 0.45 2.93
CA ASN A 52 -21.22 0.19 3.82
C ASN A 52 -21.96 1.50 4.12
#